data_AF-A0A212C7A8-F1
#
_entry.id   AF-A0A212C7A8-F1
#
_cell.length_a   1.000
_cell.length_b   1.000
_cell.length_c   1.000
_cell.angle_alpha   90.00
_cell.angle_beta   90.00
_cell.angle_gamma   90.00
#
_symmetry.space_group_name_H-M   'P 1'
#
loop_
_entity.id
_entity.type
_entity.pdbx_description
1 polymer ?
#
loop_
_entity_poly.entity_id
_entity_poly.type
_entity_poly.pdbx_seq_one_letter_code
_entity_poly.pdbx_strand_id
1 'polypeptide(L)' 'YLYKNEIQAIDRQAFKGLASLEQLYLHFNQIETLDPESFQHLPKLERL' A
#
# COMPACT_ATOMS: atom_id res chain seq x y z
N TYR A 1 -8.31 -4.19 -1.84
CA TYR A 1 -7.83 -5.45 -1.23
C TYR A 1 -6.76 -6.04 -2.12
N LEU A 2 -5.54 -6.20 -1.60
CA LEU A 2 -4.38 -6.75 -2.32
C LEU A 2 -3.74 -7.92 -1.56
N TYR A 3 -4.40 -8.46 -0.54
CA TYR A 3 -3.90 -9.55 0.28
C TYR A 3 -3.83 -10.86 -0.51
N LYS A 4 -2.91 -11.77 -0.13
CA LYS A 4 -2.69 -13.06 -0.81
C LYS A 4 -2.37 -12.95 -2.31
N ASN A 5 -1.45 -12.05 -2.66
CA ASN A 5 -0.88 -11.99 -4.01
C ASN A 5 0.63 -12.24 -3.94
N GLU A 6 1.31 -12.09 -5.08
CA GLU A 6 2.76 -12.24 -5.23
C GLU A 6 3.45 -10.89 -5.40
N ILE A 7 2.92 -9.83 -4.76
CA ILE A 7 3.50 -8.50 -4.84
C ILE A 7 4.85 -8.52 -4.12
N GLN A 8 5.93 -8.21 -4.84
CA GLN A 8 7.29 -8.15 -4.31
C GLN A 8 7.77 -6.73 -3.99
N ALA A 9 7.26 -5.75 -4.75
CA ALA A 9 7.59 -4.35 -4.59
C ALA A 9 6.35 -3.48 -4.83
N ILE A 10 6.31 -2.34 -4.13
CA ILE A 10 5.31 -1.31 -4.32
C ILE A 10 6.03 -0.03 -4.75
N ASP A 11 5.60 0.52 -5.88
CA ASP A 11 6.12 1.81 -6.35
C ASP A 11 5.67 2.96 -5.43
N ARG A 12 6.52 3.97 -5.22
CA ARG A 12 6.23 5.13 -4.37
C ARG A 12 4.95 5.87 -4.78
N GLN A 13 4.57 5.79 -6.05
CA GLN A 13 3.40 6.45 -6.61
C GLN A 13 2.21 5.49 -6.81
N ALA A 14 2.31 4.22 -6.41
CA ALA A 14 1.28 3.20 -6.63
C ALA A 14 -0.10 3.60 -6.05
N PHE A 15 -0.11 4.42 -5.00
CA PHE A 15 -1.33 4.88 -4.33
C PHE A 15 -1.63 6.37 -4.55
N LYS A 16 -0.95 7.02 -5.51
CA LYS A 16 -1.17 8.43 -5.82
C LYS A 16 -2.60 8.64 -6.32
N GLY A 17 -3.28 9.63 -5.74
CA GLY A 17 -4.67 9.96 -6.07
C GLY A 17 -5.72 9.18 -5.27
N LEU A 18 -5.33 8.18 -4.48
CA LEU A 18 -6.23 7.43 -3.60
C LEU A 18 -6.45 8.14 -2.24
N ALA A 19 -6.65 9.45 -2.25
CA ALA A 19 -6.69 10.27 -1.03
C ALA A 19 -7.84 9.93 -0.06
N SER A 20 -8.85 9.17 -0.53
CA SER A 20 -9.97 8.69 0.29
C SER A 20 -9.83 7.23 0.73
N LEU A 21 -8.70 6.58 0.48
CA LEU A 21 -8.48 5.19 0.90
C LEU A 21 -8.24 5.13 2.41
N GLU A 22 -9.12 4.42 3.12
CA GLU A 22 -9.06 4.26 4.57
C GLU A 22 -8.45 2.92 5.00
N GLN A 23 -8.57 1.90 4.16
CA GLN A 23 -8.12 0.55 4.45
C GLN A 23 -7.35 -0.01 3.26
N LEU A 24 -6.11 -0.40 3.51
CA LEU A 24 -5.26 -1.10 2.58
C LEU A 24 -4.93 -2.45 3.21
N TYR A 25 -4.97 -3.52 2.41
CA TYR A 25 -4.67 -4.86 2.91
C TYR A 25 -3.60 -5.46 2.01
N LEU A 26 -2.38 -5.56 2.53
CA LEU A 26 -1.20 -6.06 1.81
C LEU A 26 -0.61 -7.35 2.43
N HIS A 27 -1.22 -7.88 3.48
CA HIS A 27 -0.78 -9.10 4.14
C HIS A 27 -0.80 -10.34 3.21
N PHE A 28 0.04 -11.32 3.52
CA PHE A 28 0.28 -12.51 2.67
C PHE A 28 0.74 -12.15 1.24
N ASN A 29 1.55 -11.11 1.08
CA ASN A 29 2.36 -10.88 -0.12
C ASN A 29 3.82 -11.24 0.14
N GLN A 30 4.69 -11.01 -0.84
CA GLN A 30 6.13 -11.27 -0.79
C GLN A 30 6.91 -9.95 -0.80
N ILE A 31 6.36 -8.90 -0.16
CA ILE A 31 6.95 -7.57 -0.14
C ILE A 31 8.19 -7.61 0.76
N GLU A 32 9.38 -7.59 0.15
CA GLU A 32 10.66 -7.61 0.88
C GLU A 32 11.07 -6.21 1.34
N THR A 33 10.75 -5.20 0.53
CA THR A 33 11.06 -3.80 0.80
C THR A 33 9.83 -2.94 0.56
N LEU A 34 9.56 -2.07 1.52
CA LEU A 34 8.45 -1.15 1.48
C LEU A 34 8.97 0.24 1.72
N ASP A 35 8.82 1.11 0.72
CA ASP A 35 9.23 2.49 0.86
C ASP A 35 8.22 3.26 1.72
N PRO A 36 8.62 3.88 2.84
CA PRO A 36 7.71 4.66 3.69
C PRO A 36 6.96 5.76 2.91
N GLU A 37 7.57 6.30 1.85
CA GLU A 37 6.95 7.31 1.00
C GLU A 37 5.80 6.78 0.15
N SER A 38 5.64 5.46 0.02
CA SER A 38 4.54 4.85 -0.76
C SER A 38 3.17 5.20 -0.21
N PHE A 39 3.06 5.46 1.10
CA PHE A 39 1.79 5.78 1.76
C PHE A 39 1.56 7.28 1.98
N GLN A 40 2.50 8.14 1.58
CA GLN A 40 2.39 9.60 1.80
C GLN A 40 1.14 10.21 1.14
N HIS A 41 0.60 9.53 0.12
CA HIS A 41 -0.59 9.96 -0.63
C HIS A 41 -1.91 9.47 -0.03
N LEU A 42 -1.88 8.80 1.13
CA LEU A 42 -3.03 8.20 1.79
C LEU A 42 -3.31 8.87 3.15
N PRO A 43 -3.72 10.16 3.18
CA PRO A 43 -3.89 10.91 4.42
C PRO A 43 -5.01 10.39 5.34
N LYS A 44 -5.92 9.55 4.79
CA LYS A 44 -7.02 8.93 5.53
C LYS A 44 -6.77 7.46 5.88
N LEU A 45 -5.56 6.94 5.65
CA LEU A 45 -5.29 5.53 5.90
C LEU A 45 -5.33 5.25 7.41
N GLU A 46 -6.26 4.40 7.83
CA GLU A 46 -6.43 4.00 9.22
C GLU A 46 -5.98 2.55 9.46
N ARG A 47 -6.00 1.71 8.42
CA ARG A 47 -5.66 0.27 8.51
C ARG A 47 -4.80 -0.17 7.33
N LEU A 48 -3.76 -0.94 7.60
CA LEU A 48 -2.77 -1.47 6.65
C LEU A 48 -2.65 -3.01 6.76
#